data_AF-A0A0A9GPM9-F1
#
_entry.id   AF-A0A0A9GPM9-F1
#
_cell.length_a   1.000
_cell.length_b   1.000
_cell.length_c   1.000
_cell.angle_alpha   90.00
_cell.angle_beta   90.00
_cell.angle_gamma   90.00
#
_symmetry.space_group_name_H-M   'P 1'
#
loop_
_entity.id
_entity.type
_entity.pdbx_description
1 polymer ?
#
loop_
_entity_poly.entity_id
_entity_poly.type
_entity_poly.pdbx_seq_one_letter_code
_entity_poly.pdbx_strand_id
1 'polypeptide(L)'
;MGIKGTVRRSTDGHIIHANIDTDIIIAEEPTDGSTKKPEDMYRIIEHFTLGKRRLELFGEDHNIRPGWLTLGKGLSYSNFNKEAYIKNFADKDGKVWQGGGGRNPPPEAPHLVLTTPEIESLRPKSPPAKN
;
A
#
# COMPACT_ATOMS: atom_id res chain seq x y z
N MET A 1 -6.79 10.26 5.85
CA MET A 1 -5.48 9.90 5.29
C MET A 1 -4.39 10.71 6.02
N GLY A 2 -3.25 10.12 6.36
CA GLY A 2 -2.13 10.83 6.99
C GLY A 2 -0.80 10.42 6.34
N ILE A 3 0.16 11.34 6.30
CA ILE A 3 1.49 11.11 5.72
C ILE A 3 2.57 11.22 6.81
N LYS A 4 3.56 10.32 6.75
CA LYS A 4 4.75 10.34 7.61
C LYS A 4 6.00 10.34 6.75
N GLY A 5 6.95 11.22 7.07
CA GLY A 5 8.16 11.42 6.28
C GLY A 5 7.95 12.38 5.10
N THR A 6 8.90 12.40 4.17
CA THR A 6 8.91 13.32 3.02
C THR A 6 8.68 12.55 1.73
N VAL A 7 7.54 12.78 1.08
CA VAL A 7 7.22 12.20 -0.23
C VAL A 7 6.83 13.31 -1.19
N ARG A 8 7.41 13.29 -2.39
CA ARG A 8 7.23 14.28 -3.44
C ARG A 8 6.70 13.60 -4.70
N ARG A 9 5.49 13.97 -5.14
CA ARG A 9 4.85 13.42 -6.34
C ARG A 9 5.73 13.48 -7.60
N SER A 10 6.57 14.50 -7.72
CA SER A 10 7.43 14.71 -8.90
C SER A 10 8.63 13.76 -8.97
N THR A 11 9.12 13.25 -7.83
CA THR A 11 10.36 12.45 -7.77
C THR A 11 10.17 11.06 -7.19
N ASP A 12 9.14 10.85 -6.37
CA ASP A 12 8.90 9.60 -5.66
C ASP A 12 7.80 8.75 -6.31
N GLY A 13 7.77 8.72 -7.65
CA GLY A 13 6.79 7.93 -8.41
C GLY A 13 6.91 6.43 -8.18
N HIS A 14 8.10 5.95 -7.80
CA HIS A 14 8.35 4.56 -7.39
C HIS A 14 7.77 4.22 -6.01
N ILE A 15 7.21 5.19 -5.28
CA ILE A 15 6.59 5.00 -3.97
C ILE A 15 5.09 5.27 -4.05
N ILE A 16 4.68 6.30 -4.79
CA ILE A 16 3.28 6.69 -4.91
C ILE A 16 2.84 6.95 -6.36
N HIS A 17 1.63 6.50 -6.69
CA HIS A 17 0.89 6.97 -7.86
C HIS A 17 -0.27 7.86 -7.40
N ALA A 18 0.03 9.15 -7.23
CA ALA A 18 -0.98 10.11 -6.83
C ALA A 18 -2.01 10.35 -7.96
N ASN A 19 -3.22 10.78 -7.56
CA ASN A 19 -4.28 11.22 -8.46
C ASN A 19 -4.86 10.13 -9.38
N ILE A 20 -4.68 8.84 -9.05
CA ILE A 20 -5.35 7.72 -9.73
C ILE A 20 -6.83 7.67 -9.36
N ASP A 21 -7.12 7.69 -8.06
CA ASP A 21 -8.48 7.58 -7.53
C ASP A 21 -8.96 8.92 -6.92
N THR A 22 -10.28 9.05 -6.80
CA THR A 22 -10.94 10.14 -6.06
C THR A 22 -11.04 9.82 -4.56
N ASP A 23 -11.35 10.83 -3.76
CA ASP A 23 -11.55 10.72 -2.30
C ASP A 23 -12.99 10.37 -1.90
N ILE A 24 -13.84 10.00 -2.87
CA ILE A 24 -15.23 9.62 -2.68
C ILE A 24 -15.39 8.14 -3.02
N ILE A 25 -16.02 7.40 -2.11
CA ILE A 25 -16.54 6.05 -2.34
C ILE A 25 -18.05 6.13 -2.20
N ILE A 26 -18.78 5.60 -3.18
CA ILE A 26 -20.23 5.44 -3.11
C ILE A 26 -20.48 3.94 -2.97
N ALA A 27 -21.02 3.53 -1.83
CA ALA A 27 -21.30 2.13 -1.53
C ALA A 27 -22.65 2.01 -0.81
N GLU A 28 -23.26 0.84 -0.91
CA GLU A 28 -24.44 0.51 -0.12
C GLU A 28 -24.08 0.43 1.37
N GLU A 29 -25.05 0.78 2.21
CA GLU A 29 -24.90 0.63 3.65
C GLU A 29 -24.78 -0.86 4.01
N PRO A 30 -23.77 -1.26 4.80
CA PRO A 30 -23.64 -2.66 5.23
C PRO A 30 -24.86 -3.11 6.03
N THR A 31 -25.32 -4.34 5.80
CA THR A 31 -26.40 -4.91 6.61
C THR A 31 -25.95 -5.13 8.06
N ASP A 32 -26.91 -5.15 8.97
CA ASP A 32 -26.75 -5.61 10.36
C ASP A 32 -25.70 -4.87 11.20
N GLY A 33 -25.43 -3.59 10.89
CA GLY A 33 -24.46 -2.78 11.65
C GLY A 33 -23.00 -3.21 11.45
N SER A 34 -22.72 -3.93 10.37
CA SER A 34 -21.36 -4.38 10.04
C SER A 34 -20.41 -3.19 9.87
N THR A 35 -19.21 -3.31 10.44
CA THR A 35 -18.13 -2.32 10.26
C THR A 35 -17.31 -2.58 9.00
N LYS A 36 -17.74 -3.51 8.15
CA LYS A 36 -17.07 -3.89 6.91
C LYS A 36 -16.81 -2.66 6.05
N LYS A 37 -15.56 -2.52 5.63
CA LYS A 37 -15.15 -1.43 4.75
C LYS A 37 -15.45 -1.81 3.30
N PRO A 38 -15.92 -0.87 2.46
CA PRO A 38 -16.09 -1.13 1.02
C PRO A 38 -14.78 -1.60 0.40
N GLU A 39 -14.86 -2.52 -0.57
CA GLU A 39 -13.67 -3.07 -1.22
C GLU A 39 -12.82 -1.97 -1.89
N ASP A 40 -13.48 -0.95 -2.44
CA ASP A 40 -12.83 0.18 -3.11
C ASP A 40 -11.86 0.94 -2.21
N MET A 41 -12.05 0.89 -0.88
CA MET A 41 -11.10 1.48 0.06
C MET A 41 -9.72 0.82 -0.06
N TYR A 42 -9.65 -0.50 -0.21
CA TYR A 42 -8.39 -1.21 -0.39
C TYR A 42 -7.76 -0.88 -1.74
N ARG A 43 -8.57 -0.76 -2.80
CA ARG A 43 -8.09 -0.41 -4.15
C ARG A 43 -7.44 0.97 -4.16
N ILE A 44 -8.09 1.97 -3.55
CA ILE A 44 -7.52 3.32 -3.42
C ILE A 44 -6.16 3.28 -2.72
N ILE A 45 -6.02 2.50 -1.65
CA ILE A 45 -4.74 2.37 -0.92
C ILE A 45 -3.68 1.68 -1.81
N GLU A 46 -4.05 0.59 -2.48
CA GLU A 46 -3.15 -0.22 -3.32
C GLU A 46 -2.70 0.50 -4.59
N HIS A 47 -3.57 1.30 -5.20
CA HIS A 47 -3.22 2.16 -6.33
C HIS A 47 -2.35 3.34 -5.88
N PHE A 48 -2.67 3.97 -4.75
CA PHE A 48 -1.94 5.13 -4.27
C PHE A 48 -0.50 4.79 -3.84
N THR A 49 -0.29 3.73 -3.06
CA THR A 49 1.03 3.35 -2.54
C THR A 49 1.55 2.03 -3.10
N LEU A 50 2.76 2.10 -3.65
CA LEU A 50 3.48 0.92 -4.15
C LEU A 50 4.11 0.11 -3.01
N GLY A 51 4.02 0.55 -1.76
CA GLY A 51 4.49 -0.23 -0.61
C GLY A 51 3.69 -1.51 -0.37
N LYS A 52 4.34 -2.67 -0.37
CA LYS A 52 3.73 -3.99 -0.16
C LYS A 52 3.45 -4.35 1.30
N ARG A 53 4.00 -3.59 2.26
CA ARG A 53 3.82 -3.83 3.71
C ARG A 53 2.56 -3.13 4.20
N ARG A 54 1.40 -3.74 3.97
CA ARG A 54 0.09 -3.18 4.34
C ARG A 54 -0.45 -3.91 5.57
N LEU A 55 -0.90 -3.15 6.56
CA LEU A 55 -1.43 -3.66 7.83
C LEU A 55 -2.85 -3.13 8.02
N GLU A 56 -3.79 -4.04 8.21
CA GLU A 56 -5.14 -3.74 8.67
C GLU A 56 -5.25 -4.11 10.15
N LEU A 57 -5.54 -3.10 10.96
CA LEU A 57 -5.84 -3.28 12.38
C LEU A 57 -7.35 -3.35 12.58
N PHE A 58 -7.75 -4.16 13.56
CA PHE A 58 -9.14 -4.43 13.92
C PHE A 58 -9.95 -5.17 12.84
N GLY A 59 -9.28 -5.91 11.96
CA GLY A 59 -9.96 -6.73 10.96
C GLY A 59 -10.59 -8.00 11.53
N GLU A 60 -11.58 -8.51 10.80
CA GLU A 60 -12.28 -9.78 11.00
C GLU A 60 -12.01 -10.73 9.84
N ASP A 61 -12.52 -11.96 9.89
CA ASP A 61 -12.29 -12.98 8.85
C ASP A 61 -12.66 -12.51 7.43
N HIS A 62 -13.71 -11.69 7.32
CA HIS A 62 -14.18 -11.15 6.05
C HIS A 62 -13.30 -10.02 5.49
N ASN A 63 -12.32 -9.52 6.25
CA ASN A 63 -11.34 -8.51 5.80
C ASN A 63 -10.08 -9.13 5.20
N ILE A 64 -9.86 -10.45 5.35
CA ILE A 64 -8.63 -11.11 4.90
C ILE A 64 -8.45 -10.92 3.38
N ARG A 65 -7.34 -10.26 3.00
CA ARG A 65 -7.01 -9.89 1.62
C ARG A 65 -5.56 -10.21 1.26
N PRO A 66 -5.27 -10.78 0.07
CA PRO A 66 -3.89 -10.93 -0.40
C PRO A 66 -3.13 -9.60 -0.43
N GLY A 67 -1.87 -9.60 0.02
CA GLY A 67 -1.05 -8.39 0.10
C GLY A 67 -1.27 -7.55 1.37
N TRP A 68 -2.11 -8.01 2.30
CA TRP A 68 -2.35 -7.38 3.59
C TRP A 68 -2.04 -8.33 4.75
N LEU A 69 -1.47 -7.78 5.82
CA LEU A 69 -1.47 -8.41 7.14
C LEU A 69 -2.71 -7.91 7.88
N THR A 70 -3.60 -8.82 8.27
CA THR A 70 -4.82 -8.48 9.04
C THR A 70 -4.63 -8.88 10.50
N LEU A 71 -4.92 -7.96 11.42
CA LEU A 71 -4.80 -8.19 12.85
C LEU A 71 -6.05 -7.67 13.57
N GLY A 72 -6.74 -8.54 14.30
CA GLY A 72 -7.92 -8.16 15.06
C GLY A 72 -8.40 -9.27 15.99
N LYS A 73 -9.30 -8.91 16.91
CA LYS A 73 -9.88 -9.86 17.88
C LYS A 73 -10.98 -10.73 17.30
N GLY A 74 -11.58 -10.31 16.18
CA GLY A 74 -12.65 -11.05 15.49
C GLY A 74 -12.13 -12.05 14.45
N LEU A 75 -10.83 -12.32 14.42
CA LEU A 75 -10.26 -13.37 13.58
C LEU A 75 -10.46 -14.73 14.25
N SER A 76 -10.98 -15.71 13.50
CA SER A 76 -11.22 -17.05 14.02
C SER A 76 -9.95 -17.91 14.09
N TYR A 77 -8.89 -17.53 13.37
CA TYR A 77 -7.60 -18.22 13.38
C TYR A 77 -6.43 -17.26 13.11
N SER A 78 -5.20 -17.78 13.27
CA SER A 78 -3.96 -17.05 12.98
C SER A 78 -2.99 -17.92 12.19
N ASN A 79 -2.38 -17.34 11.16
CA ASN A 79 -1.31 -17.96 10.38
C ASN A 79 -0.04 -17.09 10.34
N PHE A 80 0.04 -16.04 11.18
CA PHE A 80 1.15 -15.10 11.14
C PHE A 80 2.45 -15.78 11.57
N ASN A 81 3.38 -15.88 10.63
CA ASN A 81 4.76 -16.25 10.90
C ASN A 81 5.66 -15.08 10.51
N LYS A 82 6.39 -14.53 11.48
CA LYS A 82 7.19 -13.32 11.32
C LYS A 82 8.29 -13.51 10.29
N GLU A 83 9.01 -14.62 10.36
CA GLU A 83 10.14 -14.93 9.49
C GLU A 83 9.68 -15.09 8.04
N ALA A 84 8.61 -15.85 7.82
CA ALA A 84 8.00 -16.05 6.52
C ALA A 84 7.46 -14.73 5.95
N TYR A 85 6.82 -13.90 6.77
CA TYR A 85 6.31 -12.60 6.34
C TYR A 85 7.46 -11.68 5.90
N ILE A 86 8.50 -11.54 6.73
CA ILE A 86 9.65 -10.68 6.45
C ILE A 86 10.39 -11.11 5.17
N LYS A 87 10.48 -12.41 4.91
CA LYS A 87 11.15 -12.97 3.71
C LYS A 87 10.58 -12.40 2.40
N ASN A 88 9.30 -12.02 2.36
CA ASN A 88 8.67 -11.41 1.17
C ASN A 88 9.21 -10.00 0.82
N PHE A 89 9.96 -9.38 1.73
CA PHE A 89 10.42 -8.00 1.63
C PHE A 89 11.95 -7.87 1.77
N ALA A 90 12.65 -8.99 1.87
CA ALA A 90 14.10 -9.04 1.93
C ALA A 90 14.70 -8.99 0.52
N ASP A 91 15.88 -8.41 0.38
CA ASP A 91 16.68 -8.50 -0.84
C ASP A 91 17.33 -9.88 -0.98
N LYS A 92 18.09 -10.06 -2.06
CA LYS A 92 18.84 -11.29 -2.35
C LYS A 92 19.81 -11.71 -1.25
N ASP A 93 20.25 -10.76 -0.40
CA ASP A 93 21.18 -11.00 0.71
C ASP A 93 20.41 -11.17 2.04
N GLY A 94 19.07 -11.26 2.00
CA GLY A 94 18.23 -11.41 3.18
C GLY A 94 18.02 -10.11 3.96
N LYS A 95 18.50 -8.97 3.46
CA LYS A 95 18.42 -7.69 4.16
C LYS A 95 17.10 -6.99 3.83
N VAL A 96 16.48 -6.45 4.87
CA VAL A 96 15.21 -5.73 4.78
C VAL A 96 15.48 -4.24 4.90
N TRP A 97 14.87 -3.45 4.04
CA TRP A 97 14.92 -2.00 4.17
C TRP A 97 14.16 -1.55 5.43
N GLN A 98 14.91 -1.07 6.42
CA GLN A 98 14.40 -0.59 7.71
C GLN A 98 13.99 0.89 7.68
N GLY A 99 14.37 1.62 6.63
CA GLY A 99 14.29 3.08 6.59
C GLY A 99 15.25 3.75 7.57
N GLY A 100 15.27 5.09 7.54
CA GLY A 100 16.11 5.90 8.43
C GLY A 100 16.76 7.09 7.72
N GLY A 101 17.11 8.13 8.50
CA GLY A 101 17.87 9.29 8.02
C GLY A 101 17.11 10.21 7.05
N GLY A 102 15.77 10.18 7.03
CA GLY A 102 14.95 11.01 6.15
C GLY A 102 15.03 10.64 4.66
N ARG A 103 15.55 9.45 4.33
CA ARG A 103 15.70 8.97 2.95
C ARG A 103 14.55 8.06 2.55
N ASN A 104 14.10 8.24 1.33
CA ASN A 104 13.16 7.35 0.67
C ASN A 104 13.84 6.05 0.22
N PRO A 105 13.11 4.93 0.13
CA PRO A 105 13.64 3.69 -0.41
C PRO A 105 14.07 3.88 -1.87
N PRO A 106 15.09 3.14 -2.34
CA PRO A 106 15.43 3.13 -3.74
C PRO A 106 14.33 2.44 -4.58
N PRO A 107 14.18 2.75 -5.88
CA PRO A 107 13.13 2.19 -6.74
C PRO A 107 13.04 0.67 -6.78
N GLU A 108 14.18 -0.01 -6.66
CA GLU A 108 14.31 -1.46 -6.67
C GLU A 108 14.10 -2.12 -5.29
N ALA A 109 13.71 -1.35 -4.28
CA ALA A 109 13.56 -1.88 -2.93
C ALA A 109 12.54 -3.04 -2.91
N PRO A 110 12.87 -4.21 -2.35
CA PRO A 110 12.02 -5.42 -2.47
C PRO A 110 10.63 -5.30 -1.83
N HIS A 111 10.40 -4.28 -1.00
CA HIS A 111 9.11 -4.01 -0.39
C HIS A 111 8.21 -3.08 -1.21
N LEU A 112 8.65 -2.66 -2.40
CA LEU A 112 7.86 -1.91 -3.37
C LEU A 112 7.32 -2.83 -4.46
N VAL A 113 6.17 -2.47 -5.02
CA VAL A 113 5.66 -2.98 -6.29
C VAL A 113 6.39 -2.22 -7.40
N LEU A 114 6.98 -2.94 -8.35
CA LEU A 114 7.62 -2.31 -9.50
C LEU A 114 6.55 -1.79 -10.47
N THR A 115 6.79 -0.61 -11.03
CA THR A 115 5.99 -0.03 -12.11
C THR A 115 6.47 -0.56 -13.46
N THR A 116 5.60 -0.55 -14.47
CA THR A 116 5.95 -0.90 -15.85
C THR A 116 5.97 0.36 -16.73
N PRO A 117 6.66 0.35 -17.89
CA PRO A 117 6.63 1.48 -18.82
C PRO A 117 5.22 1.90 -19.24
N GLU A 118 4.29 0.94 -19.35
CA GLU A 118 2.89 1.19 -19.70
C GLU A 118 2.14 1.90 -18.57
N ILE A 119 2.35 1.48 -17.31
CA ILE A 119 1.77 2.17 -16.15
C ILE A 119 2.33 3.60 -16.06
N GLU A 120 3.64 3.75 -16.26
CA GLU A 120 4.30 5.07 -16.25
C GLU A 120 3.80 6.00 -17.35
N SER A 121 3.41 5.47 -18.52
CA SER A 121 2.92 6.28 -19.64
C SER A 121 1.47 6.72 -19.45
N LEU A 122 0.65 5.92 -18.74
CA LEU A 122 -0.77 6.18 -18.54
C LEU A 122 -1.10 6.94 -17.26
N ARG A 123 -0.27 6.80 -16.21
CA ARG A 123 -0.60 7.41 -14.91
C ARG A 123 -0.54 8.94 -14.96
N PRO A 124 -1.39 9.65 -14.18
CA PRO A 124 -1.34 11.10 -14.07
C PRO A 124 0.00 11.59 -13.53
N LYS A 125 0.57 12.62 -14.17
CA LYS A 125 1.84 13.26 -13.80
C LYS A 125 1.74 14.78 -13.91
N SER A 126 2.59 15.49 -13.16
CA SER A 126 2.72 16.94 -13.34
C SER A 126 3.18 17.26 -14.77
N PRO A 127 2.69 18.34 -15.40
CA PRO A 127 3.23 18.81 -16.67
C PRO A 127 4.73 19.11 -16.58
N PRO A 128 5.48 19.02 -17.68
CA PRO A 128 6.87 19.47 -17.72
C PRO A 128 6.95 20.96 -17.36
N ALA A 129 8.01 21.35 -16.65
CA ALA A 129 8.27 22.75 -16.37
C ALA A 129 8.43 23.51 -17.70
N LYS A 130 7.81 24.69 -17.80
CA LYS A 130 8.05 25.59 -18.94
C LYS A 130 9.46 26.16 -18.78
N ASN A 131 10.30 25.96 -19.80
CA ASN A 131 11.58 26.63 -19.94
C ASN A 131 11.39 28.14 -20.13
#